data_AF-A0A1J4SVE9-F1
#
_entry.id   AF-A0A1J4SVE9-F1
#
_cell.length_a   1.000
_cell.length_b   1.000
_cell.length_c   1.000
_cell.angle_alpha   90.00
_cell.angle_beta   90.00
_cell.angle_gamma   90.00
#
_symmetry.space_group_name_H-M   'P 1'
#
loop_
_entity.id
_entity.type
_entity.pdbx_description
1 polymer ?
#
loop_
_entity_poly.entity_id
_entity_poly.type
_entity_poly.pdbx_seq_one_letter_code
_entity_poly.pdbx_strand_id
1 'polypeptide(L)'
;MLNSDEELLRASWIRMAHPCGKSGCRCAKGKKYHHINWYLSQSKDGKSRMKSVPREYVKAMKAKTEAYKEARGLLAIIGDEYWNEFSNKQKR
;
A
#
# COMPACT_ATOMS: atom_id res chain seq x y z
N MET A 1 -9.31 12.45 -14.72
CA MET A 1 -10.35 12.74 -13.72
C MET A 1 -10.48 11.51 -12.84
N LEU A 2 -10.30 11.65 -11.52
CA LEU A 2 -10.59 10.57 -10.57
C LEU A 2 -12.12 10.51 -10.43
N ASN A 3 -12.72 9.39 -10.83
CA ASN A 3 -14.16 9.21 -10.69
C ASN A 3 -14.49 8.87 -9.22
N SER A 4 -15.59 9.38 -8.69
CA SER A 4 -16.03 9.12 -7.29
C SER A 4 -16.27 7.63 -6.98
N ASP A 5 -16.40 6.80 -8.02
CA ASP A 5 -16.60 5.36 -7.95
C ASP A 5 -15.29 4.56 -7.94
N GLU A 6 -14.14 5.22 -8.16
CA GLU A 6 -12.82 4.62 -8.03
C GLU A 6 -12.38 4.64 -6.57
N GLU A 7 -12.68 3.55 -5.87
CA GLU A 7 -12.24 3.38 -4.48
C GLU A 7 -10.72 3.48 -4.36
N LEU A 8 -10.22 4.57 -3.76
CA LEU A 8 -8.79 4.76 -3.49
C LEU A 8 -8.41 4.09 -2.17
N LEU A 9 -7.31 3.34 -2.17
CA LEU A 9 -6.80 2.70 -0.96
C LEU A 9 -5.39 3.16 -0.60
N ARG A 10 -5.29 3.97 0.46
CA ARG A 10 -4.00 4.33 1.09
C ARG A 10 -3.42 3.12 1.83
N ALA A 11 -2.64 2.29 1.16
CA ALA A 11 -1.95 1.18 1.80
C ALA A 11 -0.70 0.78 1.00
N SER A 12 0.19 0.04 1.66
CA SER A 12 1.40 -0.56 1.06
C SER A 12 1.29 -2.08 1.04
N TRP A 13 1.74 -2.70 -0.06
CA TRP A 13 1.81 -4.14 -0.17
C TRP A 13 3.00 -4.72 0.58
N ILE A 14 2.75 -5.73 1.41
CA ILE A 14 3.76 -6.48 2.14
C ILE A 14 3.64 -7.95 1.74
N ARG A 15 4.79 -8.57 1.44
CA ARG A 15 4.89 -10.00 1.19
C ARG A 15 5.44 -10.68 2.44
N MET A 16 4.69 -11.60 3.02
CA MET A 16 5.12 -12.31 4.24
C MET A 16 5.25 -13.81 4.01
N ALA A 17 6.40 -14.37 4.42
CA ALA A 17 6.69 -15.79 4.39
C ALA A 17 6.52 -16.39 5.80
N HIS A 18 5.64 -17.38 5.95
CA HIS A 18 5.36 -18.00 7.26
C HIS A 18 5.08 -19.52 7.12
N PRO A 19 5.32 -20.31 8.19
CA PRO A 19 4.87 -21.69 8.25
C PRO A 19 3.36 -21.76 8.50
N CYS A 20 2.70 -22.83 8.03
CA CYS A 20 1.26 -23.03 8.28
C CYS A 20 0.94 -23.75 9.61
N GLY A 21 1.96 -24.15 10.38
CA GLY A 21 1.78 -24.85 11.66
C GLY A 21 1.49 -26.35 11.57
N LYS A 22 1.23 -26.90 10.37
CA LYS A 22 1.05 -28.34 10.18
C LYS A 22 2.41 -29.06 10.16
N SER A 23 2.60 -30.03 11.06
CA SER A 23 3.84 -30.82 11.18
C SER A 23 4.22 -31.57 9.90
N GLY A 24 3.24 -32.07 9.15
CA GLY A 24 3.46 -32.76 7.87
C GLY A 24 3.70 -31.86 6.66
N CYS A 25 3.54 -30.53 6.79
CA CYS A 25 3.71 -29.64 5.66
C CYS A 25 5.19 -29.41 5.33
N ARG A 26 5.51 -29.28 4.04
CA ARG A 26 6.88 -28.97 3.59
C ARG A 26 7.40 -27.65 4.19
N CYS A 27 6.53 -26.70 4.52
CA CYS A 27 6.91 -25.44 5.16
C CYS A 27 7.57 -25.63 6.54
N ALA A 28 7.27 -26.72 7.26
CA ALA A 28 7.87 -27.02 8.55
C ALA A 28 9.35 -27.43 8.42
N LYS A 29 9.79 -27.84 7.23
CA LYS A 29 11.17 -28.27 6.94
C LYS A 29 12.15 -27.09 6.79
N GLY A 30 11.66 -25.85 6.82
CA GLY A 30 12.50 -24.64 6.83
C GLY A 30 11.99 -23.49 5.98
N LYS A 31 12.63 -22.33 6.15
CA LYS A 31 12.21 -21.02 5.58
C LYS A 31 12.05 -21.01 4.07
N LYS A 32 12.82 -21.83 3.32
CA LYS A 32 12.73 -21.97 1.86
C LYS A 32 11.35 -22.42 1.39
N TYR A 33 10.60 -23.14 2.23
CA TYR A 33 9.31 -23.72 1.91
C TYR A 33 8.13 -23.00 2.56
N HIS A 34 8.37 -21.85 3.18
CA HIS A 34 7.32 -21.07 3.83
C HIS A 34 6.28 -20.60 2.80
N HIS A 35 5.02 -20.56 3.25
CA HIS A 35 3.92 -20.03 2.46
C HIS A 35 4.06 -18.53 2.32
N ILE A 36 3.72 -18.01 1.15
CA ILE A 36 3.79 -16.58 0.84
C ILE A 36 2.37 -16.05 0.78
N ASN A 37 2.06 -15.11 1.66
CA ASN A 37 0.79 -14.38 1.64
C ASN A 37 1.05 -12.88 1.41
N TRP A 38 0.07 -12.24 0.78
CA TRP A 38 0.05 -10.80 0.60
C TRP A 38 -0.73 -10.12 1.71
N TYR A 39 -0.23 -8.98 2.14
CA TYR A 39 -0.85 -8.14 3.14
C TYR A 39 -0.86 -6.70 2.67
N LEU A 40 -1.89 -5.96 3.09
CA LEU A 40 -1.90 -4.51 3.02
C LEU A 40 -1.56 -3.97 4.39
N SER A 41 -0.60 -3.06 4.43
CA SER A 41 -0.21 -2.30 5.61
C SER A 41 -0.66 -0.86 5.46
N GLN A 42 -1.27 -0.30 6.49
CA GLN A 42 -1.68 1.09 6.55
C GLN A 42 -1.29 1.69 7.90
N SER A 43 -0.66 2.86 7.87
CA SER A 43 -0.50 3.66 9.07
C SER A 43 -1.76 4.49 9.31
N LYS A 44 -2.35 4.37 10.50
CA LYS A 44 -3.49 5.14 10.97
C LYS A 44 -3.20 5.57 12.41
N ASP A 45 -3.33 6.88 12.68
CA ASP A 45 -3.13 7.47 14.01
C ASP A 45 -1.76 7.11 14.64
N GLY A 46 -0.70 7.12 13.81
CA GLY A 46 0.66 6.75 14.21
C GLY A 46 0.89 5.25 14.42
N LYS A 47 -0.14 4.41 14.25
CA LYS A 47 -0.08 2.95 14.42
C LYS A 47 -0.17 2.23 13.09
N SER A 48 0.68 1.23 12.88
CA SER A 48 0.60 0.35 11.72
C SER A 48 -0.46 -0.74 11.94
N ARG A 49 -1.37 -0.89 10.98
CA ARG A 49 -2.32 -2.02 10.92
C ARG A 49 -2.13 -2.79 9.63
N MET A 50 -2.25 -4.11 9.71
CA MET A 50 -2.08 -5.00 8.56
C MET A 50 -3.31 -5.89 8.38
N LYS A 51 -3.65 -6.17 7.12
CA LYS A 51 -4.71 -7.13 6.77
C LYS A 51 -4.25 -8.05 5.66
N SER A 52 -4.46 -9.36 5.86
CA SER A 52 -4.20 -10.37 4.83
C SER A 52 -5.10 -10.14 3.63
N VAL A 53 -4.57 -10.31 2.42
CA VAL A 53 -5.33 -10.21 1.18
C VAL A 53 -5.46 -11.58 0.54
N PRO A 54 -6.67 -12.15 0.50
CA PRO A 54 -6.93 -13.37 -0.25
C PRO A 54 -6.62 -13.19 -1.74
N ARG A 55 -6.25 -14.28 -2.42
CA ARG A 55 -5.70 -14.23 -3.78
C ARG A 55 -6.68 -13.61 -4.79
N GLU A 56 -7.96 -13.87 -4.61
CA GLU A 56 -9.07 -13.35 -5.42
C GLU A 56 -9.18 -11.82 -5.35
N TYR A 57 -8.79 -11.20 -4.23
CA TYR A 57 -8.84 -9.75 -4.06
C TYR A 57 -7.55 -9.04 -4.46
N VAL A 58 -6.46 -9.76 -4.74
CA VAL A 58 -5.15 -9.13 -5.04
C VAL A 58 -5.24 -8.17 -6.22
N LYS A 59 -5.88 -8.57 -7.31
CA LYS A 59 -5.99 -7.73 -8.51
C LYS A 59 -6.77 -6.44 -8.21
N ALA A 60 -7.93 -6.57 -7.57
CA ALA A 60 -8.78 -5.43 -7.23
C ALA A 60 -8.07 -4.47 -6.27
N MET A 61 -7.46 -4.99 -5.20
CA MET A 61 -6.74 -4.15 -4.23
C MET A 61 -5.53 -3.45 -4.85
N LYS A 62 -4.83 -4.09 -5.81
CA LYS A 62 -3.68 -3.47 -6.47
C LYS A 62 -4.12 -2.24 -7.26
N ALA A 63 -5.21 -2.34 -8.02
CA ALA A 63 -5.75 -1.21 -8.76
C ALA A 63 -6.07 -0.04 -7.82
N LYS A 64 -6.73 -0.31 -6.68
CA LYS A 64 -7.08 0.72 -5.69
C LYS A 64 -5.86 1.38 -5.04
N THR A 65 -4.80 0.60 -4.77
CA THR A 65 -3.55 1.16 -4.20
C THR A 65 -2.74 1.97 -5.20
N GLU A 66 -2.71 1.55 -6.48
CA GLU A 66 -2.02 2.32 -7.52
C GLU A 66 -2.77 3.61 -7.84
N ALA A 67 -4.11 3.58 -7.95
CA ALA A 67 -4.92 4.79 -8.12
C ALA A 67 -4.68 5.80 -6.98
N TYR A 68 -4.57 5.32 -5.73
CA TYR A 68 -4.23 6.20 -4.60
C TYR A 68 -2.83 6.81 -4.75
N LYS A 69 -1.85 6.02 -5.21
CA LYS A 69 -0.47 6.48 -5.40
C LYS A 69 -0.38 7.56 -6.48
N GLU A 70 -1.10 7.39 -7.58
CA GLU A 70 -1.20 8.38 -8.65
C GLU A 70 -1.85 9.68 -8.14
N ALA A 71 -3.01 9.57 -7.48
CA ALA A 71 -3.69 10.72 -6.89
C ALA A 71 -2.79 11.49 -5.91
N ARG A 72 -2.06 10.76 -5.05
CA ARG A 72 -1.10 11.37 -4.12
C ARG A 72 0.04 12.09 -4.84
N GLY A 73 0.54 11.55 -5.95
CA GLY A 73 1.58 12.18 -6.76
C GLY A 73 1.13 13.52 -7.34
N LEU A 74 -0.08 13.57 -7.89
CA LEU A 74 -0.67 14.80 -8.43
C LEU A 74 -0.87 15.87 -7.33
N LEU A 75 -1.35 15.47 -6.16
CA LEU A 75 -1.51 16.38 -5.02
C LEU A 75 -0.17 16.94 -4.53
N ALA A 76 0.91 16.14 -4.57
CA ALA A 76 2.24 16.61 -4.20
C ALA A 76 2.75 17.68 -5.17
N ILE A 77 2.59 17.47 -6.48
CA ILE A 77 2.99 18.44 -7.52
C ILE A 77 2.28 19.78 -7.30
N ILE A 78 0.96 19.75 -7.09
CA ILE A 78 0.16 20.96 -6.83
C ILE A 78 0.63 21.67 -5.56
N GLY A 79 0.88 20.90 -4.49
CA GLY A 79 1.38 21.44 -3.22
C GLY A 79 2.74 22.14 -3.38
N ASP A 80 3.65 21.52 -4.12
CA ASP A 80 5.00 22.06 -4.38
C ASP A 80 4.93 23.35 -5.22
N GLU A 81 4.04 23.42 -6.21
CA GLU A 81 3.82 24.62 -7.02
C GLU A 81 3.39 25.81 -6.16
N TYR A 82 2.35 25.64 -5.34
CA TYR A 82 1.90 26.69 -4.42
C TYR A 82 2.97 27.10 -3.41
N TRP A 83 3.74 26.14 -2.89
CA TRP A 83 4.84 26.42 -1.97
C TRP A 83 5.92 27.31 -2.62
N ASN A 84 6.29 26.99 -3.86
CA ASN A 84 7.28 27.75 -4.62
C ASN A 84 6.80 29.17 -4.93
N GLU A 85 5.55 29.33 -5.37
CA GLU A 85 4.96 30.65 -5.59
C GLU A 85 4.99 31.52 -4.31
N PHE A 86 4.57 30.96 -3.18
CA PHE A 86 4.55 31.66 -1.90
C PHE A 86 5.97 32.05 -1.47
N SER A 87 6.91 31.12 -1.55
CA SER A 87 8.32 31.35 -1.18
C SER A 87 8.98 32.44 -2.04
N ASN A 88 8.63 32.52 -3.32
CA ASN A 88 9.17 33.54 -4.23
C ASN A 88 8.60 34.94 -3.97
N LYS A 89 7.34 35.04 -3.49
CA LYS A 89 6.73 36.33 -3.12
C LYS A 89 7.37 36.95 -1.87
N GLN A 90 7.88 36.13 -0.94
CA GLN A 90 8.53 36.61 0.29
C GLN A 90 9.98 37.11 0.09
N LYS A 91 10.57 36.89 -1.09
CA LYS A 91 11.94 37.30 -1.42
C LYS A 91 12.02 38.66 -2.14
N ARG A 92 10.88 39.25 -2.50
CA ARG A 92 10.78 40.56 -3.17
C ARG A 92 10.40 41.63 -2.16
#